data_AF-A0A0B1TDZ9-F1
#
_entry.id   AF-A0A0B1TDZ9-F1
#
_cell.length_a   1.000
_cell.length_b   1.000
_cell.length_c   1.000
_cell.angle_alpha   90.00
_cell.angle_beta   90.00
_cell.angle_gamma   90.00
#
_symmetry.space_group_name_H-M   'P 1'
#
loop_
_entity.id
_entity.type
_entity.pdbx_description
1 polymer ?
#
loop_
_entity_poly.entity_id
_entity_poly.type
_entity_poly.pdbx_seq_one_letter_code
_entity_poly.pdbx_strand_id
1 'polypeptide(L)'
;MREPYRVHLYLGVLLLIIFCTAEARVNTRPNFDKVRLGKEGYEKVQTIHYNWYLHSVKAIMGQLGKDMLKKLDKGSRRQFLRCLNVIADKRDIVSAARCLIEAKESYELRKSAAAYSTQEKRWRMRSLDPKV
;
A
#
# COMPACT_ATOMS: atom_id res chain seq x y z
N MET A 1 29.22 18.37 12.08
CA MET A 1 29.09 16.92 12.37
C MET A 1 28.61 16.24 11.10
N ARG A 2 29.41 15.32 10.53
CA ARG A 2 29.25 14.77 9.18
C ARG A 2 28.70 13.35 9.32
N GLU A 3 27.53 13.10 8.74
CA GLU A 3 26.71 11.90 9.01
C GLU A 3 27.28 10.64 8.33
N PRO A 4 27.83 9.67 9.10
CA PRO A 4 28.55 8.52 8.55
C PRO A 4 27.65 7.53 7.79
N TYR A 5 26.34 7.57 8.02
CA TYR A 5 25.36 6.63 7.44
C TYR A 5 24.98 6.92 5.99
N ARG A 6 25.16 8.15 5.51
CA ARG A 6 24.89 8.48 4.10
C ARG A 6 25.87 7.77 3.16
N VAL A 7 27.15 7.73 3.52
CA VAL A 7 28.19 7.11 2.69
C VAL A 7 27.97 5.61 2.56
N HIS A 8 27.61 4.93 3.65
CA HIS A 8 27.25 3.51 3.62
C HIS A 8 25.98 3.22 2.82
N LEU A 9 24.98 4.12 2.86
CA LEU A 9 23.76 3.98 2.06
C LEU A 9 24.04 4.13 0.57
N TYR A 10 24.81 5.15 0.16
CA TYR A 10 25.20 5.34 -1.24
C TYR A 10 26.07 4.19 -1.75
N LEU A 11 27.01 3.69 -0.94
CA LEU A 11 27.84 2.55 -1.31
C LEU A 11 27.01 1.27 -1.45
N GLY A 12 26.02 1.04 -0.58
CA GLY A 12 25.09 -0.09 -0.68
C GLY A 12 24.19 -0.02 -1.92
N VAL A 13 23.68 1.17 -2.26
CA VAL A 13 22.88 1.39 -3.48
C VAL A 13 23.75 1.22 -4.73
N LEU A 14 24.99 1.72 -4.72
CA LEU A 14 25.93 1.56 -5.84
C LEU A 14 26.27 0.08 -6.06
N LEU A 15 26.53 -0.68 -5.00
CA LEU A 15 26.78 -2.12 -5.08
C LEU A 15 25.58 -2.89 -5.62
N LEU A 16 24.35 -2.54 -5.21
CA LEU A 16 23.12 -3.11 -5.76
C LEU A 16 22.95 -2.83 -7.26
N ILE A 17 23.22 -1.59 -7.71
CA ILE A 17 23.15 -1.22 -9.12
C ILE A 17 24.23 -1.95 -9.95
N ILE A 18 25.44 -2.08 -9.41
CA ILE A 18 26.54 -2.81 -10.08
C ILE A 18 26.19 -4.30 -10.22
N PHE A 19 25.67 -4.95 -9.17
CA PHE A 19 25.19 -6.33 -9.25
C PHE A 19 24.03 -6.49 -10.25
N CYS A 20 23.07 -5.55 -10.24
CA CYS A 20 21.91 -5.57 -11.14
C CYS A 20 22.30 -5.37 -12.62
N THR A 21 23.34 -4.59 -12.90
CA THR A 21 23.80 -4.33 -14.28
C THR A 21 24.80 -5.37 -14.79
N ALA A 22 25.49 -6.09 -13.91
CA ALA A 22 26.40 -7.17 -14.29
C ALA A 22 25.67 -8.40 -14.87
N GLU A 23 24.44 -8.67 -14.45
CA GLU A 23 23.63 -9.79 -14.99
C GLU A 23 22.91 -9.45 -16.31
N ALA A 24 22.91 -8.18 -16.75
CA ALA A 24 22.08 -7.70 -17.86
C ALA A 24 22.71 -7.80 -19.27
N ARG A 25 23.82 -8.52 -19.46
CA ARG A 25 24.38 -8.80 -20.79
C ARG A 25 24.23 -10.27 -21.19
N VAL A 26 23.00 -10.67 -21.50
CA VAL A 26 22.73 -11.88 -22.31
C VAL A 26 22.30 -11.41 -23.70
N ASN A 27 23.27 -11.25 -24.59
CA ASN A 27 23.02 -11.02 -26.03
C ASN A 27 22.86 -12.39 -26.72
N THR A 28 21.69 -12.99 -26.57
CA THR A 28 21.25 -14.13 -27.39
C THR A 28 19.83 -13.80 -27.85
N ARG A 29 19.61 -13.75 -29.17
CA ARG A 29 18.24 -13.67 -29.72
C ARG A 29 17.49 -14.91 -29.22
N PRO A 30 16.45 -14.76 -28.37
CA PRO A 30 15.78 -15.91 -27.80
C PRO A 30 15.04 -16.65 -28.90
N ASN A 31 15.40 -17.91 -29.12
CA ASN A 31 14.62 -18.80 -29.96
C ASN A 31 13.36 -19.18 -29.16
N PHE A 32 12.26 -18.47 -29.40
CA PHE A 32 11.01 -18.60 -28.65
C PHE A 32 10.37 -19.99 -28.77
N ASP A 33 10.76 -20.79 -29.77
CA ASP A 33 10.29 -22.18 -29.90
C ASP A 33 10.79 -23.08 -28.77
N LYS A 34 11.95 -22.77 -28.17
CA LYS A 34 12.47 -23.48 -26.98
C LYS A 34 11.84 -22.98 -25.67
N VAL A 35 11.21 -21.82 -25.69
CA VAL A 35 10.58 -21.18 -24.52
C VAL A 35 9.07 -21.47 -24.49
N ARG A 36 8.50 -22.03 -25.57
CA ARG A 36 7.09 -22.35 -25.65
C ARG A 36 6.76 -23.50 -24.70
N LEU A 37 6.20 -23.14 -23.55
CA LEU A 37 5.80 -24.09 -22.52
C LEU A 37 4.68 -24.99 -23.06
N GLY A 38 4.82 -26.29 -22.83
CA GLY A 38 3.68 -27.20 -22.90
C GLY A 38 2.63 -26.86 -21.83
N LYS A 39 1.45 -27.48 -21.92
CA LYS A 39 0.31 -27.23 -21.02
C LYS A 39 0.70 -27.31 -19.52
N GLU A 40 1.44 -28.34 -19.13
CA GLU A 40 1.91 -28.53 -17.76
C GLU A 40 2.87 -27.41 -17.31
N GLY A 41 3.75 -26.94 -18.21
CA GLY A 41 4.65 -25.83 -17.94
C GLY A 41 3.90 -24.51 -17.75
N TYR A 42 2.86 -24.28 -18.56
CA TYR A 42 2.00 -23.10 -18.43
C TYR A 42 1.25 -23.09 -17.09
N GLU A 43 0.67 -24.21 -16.66
CA GLU A 43 -0.06 -24.31 -15.39
C GLU A 43 0.85 -24.03 -14.17
N LYS A 44 2.11 -24.49 -14.22
CA LYS A 44 3.12 -24.19 -13.19
C LYS A 44 3.43 -22.69 -13.16
N VAL A 45 3.69 -22.08 -14.30
CA VAL A 45 3.97 -20.63 -14.39
C VAL A 45 2.78 -19.80 -13.95
N GLN A 46 1.56 -20.19 -14.32
CA GLN A 46 0.33 -19.53 -13.88
C GLN A 46 0.20 -19.55 -12.34
N THR A 47 0.50 -20.69 -11.72
CA THR A 47 0.47 -20.83 -10.26
C THR A 47 1.53 -19.95 -9.58
N ILE A 48 2.76 -19.94 -10.11
CA ILE A 48 3.85 -19.10 -9.61
C ILE A 48 3.46 -17.62 -9.70
N HIS A 49 2.98 -17.20 -10.87
CA HIS A 49 2.55 -15.82 -11.11
C HIS A 49 1.40 -15.41 -10.17
N TYR A 50 0.42 -16.28 -9.96
CA TYR A 50 -0.68 -16.02 -9.02
C TYR A 50 -0.20 -15.86 -7.58
N ASN A 51 0.75 -16.70 -7.14
CA ASN A 51 1.33 -16.58 -5.81
C ASN A 51 2.12 -15.26 -5.66
N TRP A 52 2.93 -14.89 -6.65
CA TRP A 52 3.65 -13.60 -6.65
C TRP A 52 2.70 -12.40 -6.66
N TYR A 53 1.62 -12.48 -7.42
CA TYR A 53 0.56 -11.47 -7.41
C TYR A 53 -0.03 -11.34 -5.99
N LEU A 54 -0.44 -12.44 -5.36
CA LEU A 54 -0.98 -12.42 -4.00
C LEU A 54 0.02 -11.83 -2.99
N HIS A 55 1.31 -12.17 -3.08
CA HIS A 55 2.33 -11.61 -2.19
C HIS A 55 2.49 -10.10 -2.36
N SER A 56 2.56 -9.63 -3.61
CA SER A 56 2.70 -8.20 -3.92
C SER A 56 1.49 -7.40 -3.42
N VAL A 57 0.28 -7.89 -3.68
CA VAL A 57 -0.95 -7.23 -3.24
C VAL A 57 -1.04 -7.18 -1.71
N LYS A 58 -0.70 -8.27 -1.01
CA LYS A 58 -0.68 -8.31 0.46
C LYS A 58 0.29 -7.29 1.04
N ALA A 59 1.47 -7.12 0.44
CA ALA A 59 2.44 -6.14 0.91
C ALA A 59 1.88 -4.71 0.80
N ILE A 60 1.25 -4.37 -0.34
CA ILE A 60 0.61 -3.08 -0.55
C ILE A 60 -0.53 -2.87 0.45
N MET A 61 -1.43 -3.83 0.60
CA MET A 61 -2.53 -3.77 1.56
C MET A 61 -2.04 -3.62 3.00
N GLY A 62 -0.95 -4.30 3.36
CA GLY A 62 -0.32 -4.16 4.69
C GLY A 62 0.20 -2.75 4.94
N GLN A 63 0.82 -2.10 3.96
CA GLN A 63 1.27 -0.71 4.10
C GLN A 63 0.09 0.26 4.17
N LEU A 64 -0.93 0.09 3.32
CA LEU A 64 -2.15 0.89 3.36
C LEU A 64 -2.89 0.74 4.71
N GLY A 65 -2.97 -0.48 5.24
CA GLY A 65 -3.56 -0.74 6.55
C GLY A 65 -2.80 -0.06 7.69
N LYS A 66 -1.46 -0.10 7.67
CA LYS A 66 -0.62 0.61 8.64
C LYS A 66 -0.84 2.13 8.59
N ASP A 67 -0.92 2.70 7.39
CA ASP A 67 -1.18 4.13 7.21
C ASP A 67 -2.59 4.50 7.72
N MET A 68 -3.60 3.70 7.39
CA MET A 68 -4.97 3.91 7.87
C MET A 68 -5.08 3.81 9.40
N LEU A 69 -4.42 2.85 10.04
CA LEU A 69 -4.44 2.71 11.51
C LEU A 69 -3.96 3.98 12.23
N LYS A 70 -3.01 4.71 11.64
CA LYS A 70 -2.50 5.98 12.19
C LYS A 70 -3.50 7.13 12.06
N LYS A 71 -4.31 7.12 10.99
CA LYS A 71 -5.29 8.18 10.67
C LYS A 71 -6.63 8.01 11.39
N LEU A 72 -7.00 6.77 11.73
CA LEU A 72 -8.26 6.46 12.40
C LEU A 72 -8.21 6.76 13.90
N ASP A 73 -9.33 7.27 14.44
CA ASP A 73 -9.56 7.37 15.88
C ASP A 73 -9.74 5.98 16.54
N LYS A 74 -9.75 5.96 17.87
CA LYS A 74 -9.79 4.73 18.67
C LYS A 74 -11.03 3.86 18.41
N GLY A 75 -12.16 4.46 18.03
CA GLY A 75 -13.39 3.74 17.73
C GLY A 75 -13.27 3.01 16.40
N SER A 76 -12.94 3.74 15.34
CA SER A 76 -12.86 3.14 14.01
C SER A 76 -11.63 2.30 13.77
N ARG A 77 -10.55 2.53 14.53
CA ARG A 77 -9.44 1.58 14.59
C ARG A 77 -9.89 0.20 15.07
N ARG A 78 -10.72 0.14 16.12
CA ARG A 78 -11.26 -1.13 16.64
C ARG A 78 -12.21 -1.80 15.64
N GLN A 79 -13.02 -1.02 14.94
CA GLN A 79 -13.91 -1.56 13.91
C GLN A 79 -13.13 -2.12 12.72
N PHE A 80 -12.12 -1.38 12.25
CA PHE A 80 -11.25 -1.82 11.16
C PHE A 80 -10.50 -3.11 11.51
N LEU A 81 -9.89 -3.19 12.69
CA LEU A 81 -9.21 -4.41 13.16
C LEU A 81 -10.17 -5.59 13.31
N ARG A 82 -11.40 -5.34 13.77
CA ARG A 82 -12.43 -6.39 13.87
C ARG A 82 -12.80 -6.92 12.49
N CYS A 83 -12.97 -6.05 11.51
CA CYS A 83 -13.24 -6.44 10.13
C CYS A 83 -12.14 -7.36 9.59
N LEU A 84 -10.86 -7.00 9.81
CA LEU A 84 -9.73 -7.81 9.38
C LEU A 84 -9.64 -9.17 10.11
N ASN A 85 -9.98 -9.24 11.40
CA ASN A 85 -9.88 -10.47 12.19
C ASN A 85 -10.90 -11.55 11.82
N VAL A 86 -12.00 -11.19 11.15
CA VAL A 86 -13.02 -12.16 10.70
C VAL A 86 -12.55 -12.96 9.47
N ILE A 87 -11.55 -12.45 8.76
CA ILE A 87 -11.05 -13.07 7.52
C ILE A 87 -10.23 -14.32 7.90
N ALA A 88 -10.84 -15.51 7.70
CA ALA A 88 -10.21 -16.79 8.00
C ALA A 88 -9.12 -17.16 6.98
N ASP A 89 -9.39 -16.94 5.68
CA ASP A 89 -8.42 -17.22 4.62
C ASP A 89 -7.53 -16.00 4.35
N LYS A 90 -6.23 -16.15 4.65
CA LYS A 90 -5.22 -15.12 4.37
C LYS A 90 -5.04 -14.83 2.88
N ARG A 91 -5.59 -15.64 1.97
CA ARG A 91 -5.59 -15.40 0.52
C ARG A 91 -6.79 -14.56 0.06
N ASP A 92 -7.78 -14.33 0.93
CA ASP A 92 -8.92 -13.49 0.65
C ASP A 92 -8.53 -11.99 0.71
N ILE A 93 -7.86 -11.56 -0.35
CA ILE A 93 -7.48 -10.18 -0.57
C ILE A 93 -8.69 -9.28 -0.81
N VAL A 94 -9.82 -9.83 -1.25
CA VAL A 94 -11.03 -9.06 -1.58
C VAL A 94 -11.69 -8.58 -0.30
N SER A 95 -11.90 -9.47 0.68
CA SER A 95 -12.44 -9.09 1.99
C SER A 95 -11.50 -8.12 2.71
N ALA A 96 -10.18 -8.34 2.63
CA ALA A 96 -9.20 -7.43 3.22
C ALA A 96 -9.26 -6.02 2.56
N ALA A 97 -9.40 -5.96 1.24
CA ALA A 97 -9.58 -4.71 0.50
C ALA A 97 -10.87 -3.99 0.92
N ARG A 98 -11.96 -4.73 1.07
CA ARG A 98 -13.25 -4.17 1.50
C ARG A 98 -13.15 -3.51 2.87
N CYS A 99 -12.54 -4.17 3.86
CA CYS A 99 -12.29 -3.57 5.17
C CYS A 99 -11.48 -2.27 5.09
N LEU A 100 -10.47 -2.22 4.21
CA LEU A 100 -9.65 -1.04 3.99
C LEU A 100 -10.45 0.12 3.36
N ILE A 101 -11.28 -0.19 2.36
CA ILE A 101 -12.12 0.80 1.68
C ILE A 101 -13.14 1.40 2.65
N GLU A 102 -13.87 0.55 3.39
CA GLU A 102 -14.86 1.00 4.38
C GLU A 102 -14.21 1.88 5.46
N ALA A 103 -13.01 1.50 5.92
CA ALA A 103 -12.24 2.30 6.87
C ALA A 103 -11.81 3.66 6.29
N LYS A 104 -11.39 3.69 5.01
CA LYS A 104 -11.00 4.91 4.31
C LYS A 104 -12.20 5.85 4.11
N GLU A 105 -13.32 5.32 3.64
CA GLU A 105 -14.56 6.10 3.47
C GLU A 105 -15.02 6.70 4.79
N SER A 106 -15.03 5.88 5.85
CA SER A 106 -15.38 6.33 7.20
C SER A 106 -14.44 7.40 7.76
N TYR A 107 -13.18 7.41 7.32
CA TYR A 107 -12.22 8.46 7.67
C TYR A 107 -12.50 9.76 6.91
N GLU A 108 -12.70 9.69 5.59
CA GLU A 108 -12.94 10.86 4.76
C GLU A 108 -14.27 11.56 5.10
N LEU A 109 -15.32 10.79 5.42
CA LEU A 109 -16.60 11.34 5.89
C LEU A 109 -16.43 12.17 7.17
N ARG A 110 -15.70 11.63 8.15
CA ARG A 110 -15.43 12.34 9.41
C ARG A 110 -14.54 13.55 9.22
N LYS A 111 -13.50 13.44 8.39
CA LYS A 111 -12.63 14.56 8.05
C LYS A 111 -13.43 15.70 7.42
N SER A 112 -14.33 15.38 6.50
CA SER A 112 -15.22 16.35 5.85
C SER A 112 -16.19 16.99 6.85
N ALA A 113 -16.80 16.20 7.73
CA ALA A 113 -17.68 16.71 8.79
C ALA A 113 -16.94 17.63 9.79
N ALA A 114 -15.71 17.26 10.18
CA ALA A 114 -14.88 18.08 11.05
C ALA A 114 -14.49 19.42 10.38
N ALA A 115 -14.12 19.39 9.10
CA ALA A 115 -13.84 20.59 8.32
C ALA A 115 -15.06 21.52 8.24
N TYR A 116 -16.24 20.97 7.94
CA TYR A 116 -17.49 21.72 7.92
C TYR A 116 -17.81 22.37 9.27
N SER A 117 -17.73 21.61 10.37
CA SER A 117 -17.99 22.13 11.71
C SER A 117 -17.03 23.26 12.12
N THR A 118 -15.79 23.20 11.65
CA THR A 118 -14.77 24.23 11.91
C THR A 118 -15.07 25.50 11.11
N GLN A 119 -15.47 25.34 9.86
CA GLN A 119 -15.87 26.45 9.00
C GLN A 119 -17.10 27.16 9.56
N GLU A 120 -18.12 26.42 10.00
CA GLU A 120 -19.34 26.94 10.60
C GLU A 120 -19.06 27.77 11.87
N LYS A 121 -18.22 27.27 12.79
CA LYS A 121 -17.80 28.03 13.98
C LYS A 121 -17.09 29.33 13.61
N ARG A 122 -16.24 29.30 12.58
CA ARG A 122 -15.53 30.48 12.08
C ARG A 122 -16.46 31.51 11.44
N TRP A 123 -17.50 31.06 10.73
CA TRP A 123 -18.54 31.96 10.21
C TRP A 123 -19.31 32.62 11.36
N ARG A 124 -19.78 31.83 12.33
CA ARG A 124 -20.50 32.38 13.51
C ARG A 124 -19.68 33.39 14.30
N MET A 125 -18.38 33.16 14.53
CA MET A 125 -17.53 34.15 15.21
C MET A 125 -17.43 35.46 14.41
N ARG A 126 -17.20 35.40 13.09
CA ARG A 126 -17.14 36.62 12.26
C ARG A 126 -18.47 37.35 12.15
N SER A 127 -19.60 36.66 12.28
CA SER A 127 -20.92 37.29 12.31
C SER A 127 -21.25 37.98 13.63
N LEU A 128 -20.49 37.69 14.70
CA LEU A 128 -20.65 38.30 16.03
C LEU A 128 -19.72 39.50 16.24
N ASP A 129 -18.79 39.78 15.33
CA ASP A 129 -17.97 40.99 15.37
C ASP A 129 -18.83 42.20 14.93
N PRO A 130 -19.13 43.16 15.84
CA PRO A 130 -19.81 44.38 15.44
C PRO A 130 -18.90 45.21 14.53
N LYS A 131 -19.45 45.73 13.43
CA LYS A 131 -18.76 46.73 12.61
C LYS A 131 -18.58 47.99 13.46
N VAL A 132 -17.34 48.29 13.83
CA VAL A 132 -16.89 49.58 14.38
C VAL A 132 -16.86 50.61 13.27
#